data_AF-A0A0G0TYY6-F1
#
_entry.id   AF-A0A0G0TYY6-F1
#
_cell.length_a   1.000
_cell.length_b   1.000
_cell.length_c   1.000
_cell.angle_alpha   90.00
_cell.angle_beta   90.00
_cell.angle_gamma   90.00
#
_symmetry.space_group_name_H-M   'P 1'
#
loop_
_entity.id
_entity.type
_entity.pdbx_description
1 polymer ?
#
loop_
_entity_poly.entity_id
_entity_poly.type
_entity_poly.pdbx_seq_one_letter_code
_entity_poly.pdbx_strand_id
1 'polypeptide(L)' 'MDEKPLLTTDNNTPQIHAERCVVCNGFGTLKYGEKQCQACLGKGYILVPNFMDGRKDGEEHGYRR' A
#
# COMPACT_ATOMS: atom_id res chain seq x y z
N MET A 1 12.41 26.85 35.05
CA MET A 1 12.97 27.01 33.69
C MET A 1 12.64 25.72 32.99
N ASP A 2 11.38 25.65 32.59
CA ASP A 2 10.68 24.43 32.28
C ASP A 2 10.86 24.17 30.80
N GLU A 3 11.82 23.32 30.49
CA GLU A 3 12.18 22.92 29.13
C GLU A 3 11.03 22.08 28.58
N LYS A 4 10.14 22.72 27.82
CA LYS A 4 9.03 22.06 27.14
C LYS A 4 9.60 21.22 25.99
N PRO A 5 9.43 19.89 25.98
CA PRO A 5 9.90 19.08 24.87
C PRO A 5 9.11 19.46 23.62
N LEU A 6 9.83 19.89 22.59
CA LEU A 6 9.31 20.10 21.25
C LEU A 6 8.89 18.73 20.69
N LEU A 7 7.58 18.48 20.67
CA LEU A 7 6.99 17.41 19.87
C LEU A 7 7.25 17.72 18.40
N THR A 8 8.30 17.13 17.82
CA THR A 8 8.46 17.06 16.36
C THR A 8 7.47 16.03 15.85
N THR A 9 6.22 16.45 15.63
CA THR A 9 5.26 15.65 14.86
C THR A 9 5.61 15.78 13.39
N ASP A 10 6.66 15.09 12.97
CA ASP A 10 6.98 14.86 11.57
C ASP A 10 5.96 13.85 11.02
N ASN A 11 4.70 14.28 10.88
CA ASN A 11 3.65 13.58 10.12
C ASN A 11 3.94 13.72 8.61
N ASN A 12 5.15 13.37 8.19
CA ASN A 12 5.59 13.33 6.80
C ASN A 12 5.66 11.88 6.30
N THR A 13 4.80 11.00 6.81
CA THR A 13 4.60 9.69 6.22
C THR A 13 3.69 9.84 5.01
N PRO A 14 4.14 9.44 3.80
CA PRO A 14 3.33 9.55 2.60
C PRO A 14 2.05 8.74 2.77
N GLN A 15 0.91 9.33 2.43
CA GLN A 15 -0.41 8.68 2.55
C GLN A 15 -0.54 7.46 1.64
N ILE A 16 0.32 7.33 0.62
CA ILE A 16 0.33 6.23 -0.34
C ILE A 16 1.78 5.76 -0.47
N HIS A 17 2.00 4.45 -0.38
CA HIS A 17 3.30 3.84 -0.67
C HIS A 17 3.19 2.85 -1.82
N ALA A 18 4.30 2.64 -2.51
CA ALA A 18 4.40 1.63 -3.57
C ALA A 18 4.82 0.30 -2.95
N GLU A 19 4.00 -0.73 -3.11
CA GLU A 19 4.30 -2.10 -2.70
C GLU A 19 4.54 -2.99 -3.92
N ARG A 20 5.43 -3.97 -3.79
CA ARG A 20 5.71 -4.94 -4.85
C ARG A 20 4.43 -5.67 -5.25
N CYS A 21 4.15 -5.74 -6.55
CA CYS A 21 3.00 -6.49 -7.04
C CYS A 21 3.19 -7.99 -6.76
N VAL A 22 2.32 -8.57 -5.93
CA VAL A 22 2.35 -9.99 -5.54
C VAL A 22 2.09 -10.95 -6.69
N VAL A 23 1.34 -10.51 -7.72
CA VAL A 23 0.94 -11.37 -8.86
C VAL A 23 2.12 -11.63 -9.79
N CYS A 24 2.93 -10.60 -10.07
CA CYS A 24 4.12 -10.72 -10.91
C CYS A 24 5.42 -10.60 -10.14
N ASN A 25 5.41 -10.63 -8.81
CA ASN A 25 6.59 -10.51 -7.94
C ASN A 25 7.54 -9.35 -8.28
N GLY A 26 7.01 -8.22 -8.77
CA GLY A 26 7.86 -7.08 -9.16
C GLY A 26 8.31 -7.05 -10.62
N PHE A 27 8.07 -8.11 -11.40
CA PHE A 27 8.56 -8.19 -12.80
C PHE A 27 7.75 -7.34 -13.79
N GLY A 28 6.51 -6.96 -13.46
CA GLY A 28 5.62 -6.26 -14.38
C GLY A 28 5.02 -7.16 -15.48
N THR A 29 5.53 -8.37 -15.66
CA THR A 29 5.06 -9.33 -16.66
C THR A 29 4.79 -10.71 -16.05
N LEU A 30 3.99 -11.51 -16.74
CA LEU A 30 3.68 -12.90 -16.46
C LEU A 30 4.26 -13.77 -17.57
N LYS A 31 4.52 -15.05 -17.27
CA LYS A 31 5.24 -15.98 -18.18
C LYS A 31 6.52 -15.34 -18.75
N TYR A 32 7.46 -14.97 -17.87
CA TYR A 32 8.78 -14.44 -18.23
C TYR A 32 8.77 -13.42 -19.40
N GLY A 33 7.90 -12.41 -19.33
CA GLY A 33 7.84 -11.35 -20.34
C GLY A 33 6.85 -11.58 -21.49
N GLU A 34 6.23 -12.75 -21.61
CA GLU A 34 5.25 -13.01 -22.70
C GLU A 34 3.95 -12.22 -22.54
N LYS A 35 3.52 -11.95 -21.29
CA LYS A 35 2.26 -11.26 -21.03
C LYS A 35 2.44 -10.12 -20.04
N GLN A 36 1.81 -8.98 -20.29
CA GLN A 36 1.77 -7.89 -19.31
C GLN A 36 0.97 -8.35 -18.08
N CYS A 37 1.49 -8.07 -16.88
CA CYS A 37 0.76 -8.34 -15.64
C CYS A 37 -0.45 -7.40 -15.57
N GLN A 38 -1.65 -7.97 -15.58
CA GLN A 38 -2.90 -7.20 -15.56
C GLN A 38 -3.15 -6.55 -14.19
N ALA A 39 -2.61 -7.10 -13.11
CA ALA A 39 -2.80 -6.55 -11.77
C ALA A 39 -2.06 -5.21 -11.55
N CYS A 40 -0.82 -5.11 -12.05
CA CYS A 40 -0.03 -3.87 -11.94
C CYS A 40 0.12 -3.13 -13.27
N LEU A 41 -0.57 -3.57 -14.32
CA LEU A 41 -0.53 -2.98 -15.67
C LEU A 41 0.91 -2.80 -16.20
N GLY A 42 1.79 -3.75 -15.96
CA GLY A 42 3.20 -3.66 -16.39
C GLY A 42 4.16 -2.94 -15.44
N LYS A 43 3.67 -2.31 -14.36
CA LYS A 43 4.49 -1.43 -13.50
C LYS A 43 5.41 -2.19 -12.54
N GLY A 44 5.03 -3.41 -12.15
CA GLY A 44 5.75 -4.21 -11.14
C GLY A 44 5.40 -3.85 -9.69
N TYR A 45 4.67 -2.77 -9.44
CA TYR A 45 4.22 -2.37 -8.12
C TYR A 45 2.74 -1.94 -8.14
N ILE A 46 2.13 -1.96 -6.96
CA ILE A 46 0.79 -1.42 -6.71
C ILE A 46 0.88 -0.30 -5.68
N LEU A 47 -0.02 0.68 -5.79
CA LEU A 47 -0.09 1.78 -4.82
C LEU A 47 -1.05 1.38 -3.71
N VAL A 48 -0.56 1.35 -2.49
CA VAL A 48 -1.34 0.97 -1.30
C VAL A 48 -1.43 2.21 -0.39
N PRO A 49 -2.64 2.63 0.00
CA PRO A 49 -2.78 3.69 0.99
C PRO A 49 -2.25 3.22 2.36
N ASN A 50 -1.50 4.08 3.02
CA ASN A 50 -1.06 3.87 4.38
C ASN A 50 -2.23 4.11 5.33
N PHE A 51 -2.97 3.05 5.67
CA PHE A 51 -3.95 3.06 6.74
C PHE A 51 -3.26 3.07 8.12
N MET A 52 -2.49 4.13 8.40
CA MET A 52 -1.93 4.36 9.74
C MET A 52 -2.84 5.19 10.64
N ASP A 53 -4.04 5.56 10.20
CA ASP A 53 -4.98 6.29 11.05
C ASP A 53 -6.34 5.61 11.11
N GLY A 54 -6.62 5.00 12.26
CA GLY A 54 -7.95 4.84 12.83
C GLY A 54 -8.92 3.92 12.09
N ARG A 55 -9.09 2.70 12.62
CA ARG A 55 -10.32 1.90 12.50
C ARG A 55 -11.57 2.79 12.48
N LYS A 56 -12.25 2.80 11.33
CA LYS A 56 -13.67 3.07 11.04
C LYS A 56 -13.77 2.80 9.53
N ASP A 57 -14.46 1.79 9.01
CA ASP A 57 -15.72 1.22 9.43
C ASP A 57 -15.77 -0.25 9.01
N GLY A 58 -16.40 -1.08 9.84
CA GLY A 58 -16.70 -2.45 9.49
C GLY A 58 -17.67 -2.50 8.31
N GLU A 59 -17.22 -3.06 7.19
CA GLU A 59 -18.13 -3.66 6.22
C GLU A 59 -17.73 -5.12 6.03
N GLU A 60 -18.36 -5.96 6.85
CA GLU A 60 -18.39 -7.40 6.75
C GLU A 60 -19.01 -7.79 5.40
N HIS A 61 -18.19 -8.00 4.36
CA HIS A 61 -18.66 -8.76 3.20
C HIS A 61 -18.67 -10.23 3.58
N GLY A 62 -19.78 -10.63 4.20
CA GLY A 62 -20.09 -12.00 4.55
C GLY A 62 -19.97 -12.89 3.32
N TYR A 63 -18.97 -13.78 3.31
CA TYR A 63 -18.94 -14.92 2.41
C TYR A 63 -20.01 -15.92 2.87
N ARG A 64 -21.23 -15.75 2.37
CA ARG A 64 -22.25 -16.81 2.41
C ARG A 64 -21.84 -17.90 1.42
N ARG A 65 -21.52 -19.08 1.96
CA ARG A 65 -21.47 -20.34 1.20
C ARG A 65 -22.88 -20.77 0.84
#